data_AF-A0A7C1QHY3-F1
#
_entry.id   AF-A0A7C1QHY3-F1
#
_cell.length_a   1.000
_cell.length_b   1.000
_cell.length_c   1.000
_cell.angle_alpha   90.00
_cell.angle_beta   90.00
_cell.angle_gamma   90.00
#
_symmetry.space_group_name_H-M   'P 1'
#
loop_
_entity.id
_entity.type
_entity.pdbx_description
1 polymer ?
#
loop_
_entity_poly.entity_id
_entity_poly.type
_entity_poly.pdbx_seq_one_letter_code
_entity_poly.pdbx_strand_id
1 'polypeptide(L)'
;MSRKNKLSSRRSIKILILASIYCALKVHAIYIDLKEYIIKLQASLSVVKKMYRTIETQILPKLKLHPHRFSIIDYINHFADELKLISDCKMKAIELINILNSKEIDFSGKDPKIIAGAAIYISSRMINISLTQEKIIRVVKSTLGTLQNRIRDIKKNLY
;
A
#
# COMPACT_ATOMS: atom_id res chain seq x y z
N MET A 1 29.56 32.95 16.24
CA MET A 1 28.23 32.28 16.11
C MET A 1 28.12 31.56 14.76
N SER A 2 28.57 30.30 14.61
CA SER A 2 28.29 29.53 13.38
C SER A 2 28.51 28.03 13.56
N ARG A 3 27.55 27.31 14.18
CA ARG A 3 27.51 25.83 14.18
C ARG A 3 26.11 25.21 14.17
N LYS A 4 25.02 25.97 13.97
CA LYS A 4 23.63 25.41 14.02
C LYS A 4 23.02 24.96 12.68
N ASN A 5 23.62 25.24 11.52
CA ASN A 5 22.97 25.00 10.22
C ASN A 5 23.50 23.80 9.38
N LYS A 6 24.51 23.05 9.82
CA LYS A 6 25.02 21.90 9.05
C LYS A 6 24.21 20.61 9.26
N LEU A 7 23.63 20.39 10.44
CA LEU A 7 22.80 19.20 10.71
C LEU A 7 21.42 19.27 10.05
N SER A 8 20.83 20.47 9.94
CA SER A 8 19.56 20.69 9.25
C SER A 8 19.67 20.40 7.75
N SER A 9 20.78 20.80 7.12
CA SER A 9 21.05 20.58 5.69
C SER A 9 21.22 19.10 5.32
N ARG A 10 21.95 18.30 6.12
CA ARG A 10 22.10 16.85 5.83
C ARG A 10 20.79 16.08 6.03
N ARG A 11 19.99 16.42 7.04
CA ARG A 11 18.65 15.82 7.23
C ARG A 11 17.71 16.23 6.10
N SER A 12 17.74 17.48 5.64
CA SER A 12 16.91 17.92 4.52
C SER A 12 17.28 17.21 3.21
N ILE A 13 18.56 16.93 2.97
CA ILE A 13 19.01 16.15 1.80
C ILE A 13 18.47 14.71 1.85
N LYS A 14 18.60 14.02 2.99
CA LYS A 14 18.07 12.64 3.14
C LYS A 14 16.56 12.58 2.90
N ILE A 15 15.81 13.56 3.40
CA ILE A 15 14.37 13.66 3.22
C ILE A 15 14.03 13.88 1.73
N LEU A 16 14.76 14.78 1.06
CA LEU A 16 14.56 15.04 -0.37
C LEU A 16 14.85 13.79 -1.20
N ILE A 17 15.95 13.07 -0.92
CA ILE A 17 16.30 11.81 -1.58
C ILE A 17 15.18 10.78 -1.38
N LEU A 18 14.73 10.56 -0.15
CA LEU A 18 13.66 9.60 0.13
C LEU A 18 12.35 9.97 -0.60
N ALA A 19 11.96 11.26 -0.58
CA ALA A 19 10.77 11.72 -1.27
C ALA A 19 10.88 11.55 -2.80
N SER A 20 12.06 11.81 -3.36
CA SER A 20 12.34 11.67 -4.80
C SER A 20 12.30 10.21 -5.24
N ILE A 21 12.94 9.31 -4.47
CA ILE A 21 12.87 7.86 -4.70
C ILE A 21 11.42 7.38 -4.61
N TYR A 22 10.69 7.80 -3.57
CA TYR A 22 9.29 7.43 -3.41
C TYR A 22 8.42 7.91 -4.58
N CYS A 23 8.63 9.14 -5.07
CA CYS A 23 7.97 9.65 -6.28
C CYS A 23 8.27 8.77 -7.50
N ALA A 24 9.54 8.45 -7.77
CA ALA A 24 9.93 7.62 -8.91
C ALA A 24 9.26 6.24 -8.84
N LEU A 25 9.30 5.59 -7.67
CA LEU A 25 8.67 4.29 -7.47
C LEU A 25 7.15 4.34 -7.69
N LYS A 26 6.47 5.38 -7.20
CA LYS A 26 5.04 5.56 -7.47
C LYS A 26 4.76 5.79 -8.96
N VAL A 27 5.59 6.54 -9.68
CA VAL A 27 5.41 6.73 -11.13
C VAL A 27 5.50 5.39 -11.87
N HIS A 28 6.38 4.49 -11.43
CA HIS A 28 6.55 3.15 -12.00
C HIS A 28 5.62 2.07 -11.41
N ALA A 29 4.58 2.46 -10.65
CA ALA A 29 3.64 1.53 -10.01
C ALA A 29 4.30 0.51 -9.06
N ILE A 30 5.49 0.81 -8.52
CA ILE A 30 6.19 -0.03 -7.57
C ILE A 30 5.74 0.34 -6.16
N TYR A 31 5.09 -0.61 -5.47
CA TYR A 31 4.64 -0.40 -4.11
C TYR A 31 5.80 -0.38 -3.12
N ILE A 32 5.82 0.63 -2.25
CA ILE A 32 6.62 0.63 -1.03
C ILE A 32 5.81 1.10 0.18
N ASP A 33 6.12 0.55 1.35
CA ASP A 33 5.67 1.13 2.60
C ASP A 33 6.63 2.23 3.07
N LEU A 34 6.27 3.48 2.76
CA LEU A 34 7.06 4.65 3.12
C LEU A 34 7.39 4.71 4.63
N LYS A 35 6.52 4.20 5.52
CA LYS A 35 6.75 4.22 6.97
C LYS A 35 8.00 3.43 7.36
N GLU A 36 8.26 2.31 6.69
CA GLU A 36 9.42 1.46 6.97
C GLU A 36 10.74 2.21 6.79
N TYR A 37 10.85 2.99 5.70
CA TYR A 37 12.05 3.76 5.40
C TYR A 37 12.19 4.99 6.28
N ILE A 38 11.07 5.61 6.66
CA ILE A 38 11.06 6.76 7.56
C ILE A 38 11.63 6.40 8.93
N ILE A 39 11.26 5.23 9.47
CA ILE A 39 11.79 4.73 10.74
C ILE A 39 13.31 4.55 10.66
N LYS A 40 13.80 3.89 9.60
CA LYS A 40 15.25 3.68 9.37
C LYS A 40 16.02 5.00 9.27
N LEU A 41 15.41 6.03 8.70
CA LEU A 41 16.02 7.36 8.51
C LEU A 41 15.82 8.32 9.69
N GLN A 42 15.07 7.92 10.73
CA GLN A 42 14.67 8.77 11.85
C GLN A 42 14.07 10.11 11.38
N ALA A 43 13.30 10.05 10.30
CA ALA A 43 12.66 11.22 9.70
C ALA A 43 11.22 11.37 10.22
N SER A 44 10.65 12.57 10.06
CA SER A 44 9.22 12.78 10.32
C SER A 44 8.40 12.45 9.08
N LEU A 45 7.38 11.58 9.23
CA LEU A 45 6.45 11.21 8.16
C LEU A 45 5.77 12.43 7.54
N SER A 46 5.38 13.41 8.36
CA SER A 46 4.73 14.62 7.89
C SER A 46 5.65 15.45 6.99
N VAL A 47 6.94 15.50 7.31
CA VAL A 47 7.93 16.27 6.52
C VAL A 47 8.20 15.58 5.19
N VAL A 48 8.36 14.25 5.17
CA VAL A 48 8.55 13.49 3.93
C VAL A 48 7.31 13.59 3.04
N LYS A 49 6.10 13.49 3.60
CA LYS A 49 4.85 13.69 2.85
C LYS A 49 4.73 15.09 2.27
N LYS A 50 5.13 16.13 3.01
CA LYS A 50 5.14 17.51 2.52
C LYS A 50 6.09 17.65 1.32
N MET A 51 7.31 17.11 1.43
CA MET A 51 8.28 17.13 0.32
C MET A 51 7.80 16.33 -0.89
N TYR A 52 7.22 15.13 -0.67
CA TYR A 52 6.58 14.36 -1.74
C TYR A 52 5.53 15.19 -2.47
N ARG A 53 4.64 15.88 -1.74
CA ARG A 53 3.60 16.75 -2.34
C ARG A 53 4.21 17.89 -3.15
N THR A 54 5.29 18.49 -2.67
CA THR A 54 6.02 19.52 -3.43
C THR A 54 6.56 18.94 -4.75
N ILE A 55 7.19 17.77 -4.74
CA ILE A 55 7.68 17.11 -5.97
C ILE A 55 6.51 16.77 -6.90
N GLU A 56 5.45 16.19 -6.36
CA GLU A 56 4.24 15.80 -7.09
C GLU A 56 3.54 16.99 -7.77
N THR A 57 3.53 18.16 -7.14
CA THR A 57 2.81 19.35 -7.67
C THR A 57 3.68 20.26 -8.52
N GLN A 58 4.99 20.34 -8.27
CA GLN A 58 5.88 21.31 -8.92
C GLN A 58 6.84 20.70 -9.95
N ILE A 59 7.18 19.42 -9.80
CA ILE A 59 8.21 18.76 -10.62
C ILE A 59 7.59 17.77 -11.59
N LEU A 60 6.74 16.84 -11.12
CA LEU A 60 6.15 15.81 -11.98
C LEU A 60 5.39 16.38 -13.20
N PRO A 61 4.58 17.46 -13.07
CA PRO A 61 3.87 18.03 -14.22
C PRO A 61 4.82 18.60 -15.28
N LYS A 62 5.95 19.18 -14.87
CA LYS A 62 6.99 19.70 -15.80
C LYS A 62 7.64 18.59 -16.61
N LEU A 63 7.69 17.38 -16.05
CA LEU A 63 8.20 16.18 -16.69
C LEU A 63 7.11 15.37 -17.41
N LYS A 64 5.84 15.83 -17.40
CA LYS A 64 4.67 15.10 -17.90
C LYS A 64 4.53 13.70 -17.27
N LEU A 65 4.89 13.58 -16.00
CA LEU A 65 4.77 12.35 -15.23
C LEU A 65 3.60 12.43 -14.25
N HIS A 66 2.99 11.29 -13.96
CA HIS A 66 1.90 11.17 -12.98
C HIS A 66 2.17 10.00 -12.02
N PRO A 67 1.95 10.18 -10.71
CA PRO A 67 2.12 9.10 -9.77
C PRO A 67 0.99 8.07 -9.90
N HIS A 68 1.33 6.79 -9.84
CA HIS A 68 0.34 5.71 -9.81
C HIS A 68 -0.56 5.80 -8.58
N ARG A 69 -1.84 5.56 -8.79
CA ARG A 69 -2.86 5.43 -7.73
C ARG A 69 -3.15 3.94 -7.54
N PHE A 70 -2.56 3.36 -6.50
CA PHE A 70 -2.70 1.94 -6.21
C PHE A 70 -4.16 1.57 -5.91
N SER A 71 -4.70 0.70 -6.75
CA SER A 71 -5.99 0.05 -6.61
C SER A 71 -5.92 -1.14 -5.64
N ILE A 72 -7.07 -1.70 -5.28
CA ILE A 72 -7.14 -2.95 -4.50
C ILE A 72 -6.43 -4.09 -5.25
N ILE A 73 -6.58 -4.15 -6.58
CA ILE A 73 -5.95 -5.18 -7.43
C ILE A 73 -4.42 -5.05 -7.41
N ASP A 74 -3.88 -3.82 -7.44
CA ASP A 74 -2.42 -3.61 -7.33
C ASP A 74 -1.88 -4.14 -6.00
N TYR A 75 -2.61 -3.92 -4.91
CA TYR A 75 -2.26 -4.48 -3.60
C TYR A 75 -2.38 -6.00 -3.56
N ILE A 76 -3.39 -6.58 -4.22
CA ILE A 76 -3.49 -8.04 -4.34
C ILE A 76 -2.26 -8.59 -5.05
N ASN A 77 -1.86 -7.98 -6.16
CA ASN A 77 -0.67 -8.39 -6.91
C ASN A 77 0.57 -8.35 -6.02
N HIS A 78 0.80 -7.22 -5.35
CA HIS A 78 1.96 -7.06 -4.49
C HIS A 78 1.97 -8.05 -3.31
N PHE A 79 0.86 -8.17 -2.58
CA PHE A 79 0.80 -9.05 -1.42
C PHE A 79 0.83 -10.53 -1.79
N ALA A 80 0.27 -10.90 -2.95
CA ALA A 80 0.38 -12.27 -3.46
C ALA A 80 1.83 -12.63 -3.75
N ASP A 81 2.59 -11.72 -4.36
CA ASP A 81 4.01 -11.92 -4.64
C ASP A 81 4.83 -11.99 -3.34
N GLU A 82 4.58 -11.11 -2.36
CA GLU A 82 5.25 -11.12 -1.04
C GLU A 82 4.94 -12.39 -0.23
N LEU A 83 3.70 -12.89 -0.30
CA LEU A 83 3.26 -14.13 0.34
C LEU A 83 3.64 -15.40 -0.45
N LYS A 84 4.23 -15.25 -1.64
CA LYS A 84 4.55 -16.34 -2.58
C LYS A 84 3.34 -17.24 -2.87
N LEU A 85 2.19 -16.63 -3.10
CA LEU A 85 0.96 -17.36 -3.41
C LEU A 85 1.01 -17.94 -4.82
N ILE A 86 0.35 -19.08 -5.01
CA ILE A 86 0.15 -19.63 -6.35
C ILE A 86 -0.81 -18.72 -7.14
N SER A 87 -0.65 -18.75 -8.48
CA SER A 87 -1.41 -17.93 -9.42
C SER A 87 -2.93 -18.06 -9.23
N ASP A 88 -3.43 -19.26 -8.94
CA ASP A 88 -4.86 -19.52 -8.75
C ASP A 88 -5.44 -18.73 -7.58
N CYS A 89 -4.70 -18.62 -6.47
CA CYS A 89 -5.13 -17.84 -5.30
C CYS A 89 -5.25 -16.35 -5.63
N LYS A 90 -4.26 -15.84 -6.38
CA LYS A 90 -4.19 -14.45 -6.83
C LYS A 90 -5.34 -14.14 -7.79
N MET A 91 -5.55 -14.99 -8.79
CA MET A 91 -6.66 -14.87 -9.74
C MET A 91 -8.02 -14.88 -9.03
N LYS A 92 -8.22 -15.82 -8.08
CA LYS A 92 -9.46 -15.90 -7.30
C LYS A 92 -9.70 -14.67 -6.43
N ALA A 93 -8.64 -14.04 -5.91
CA ALA A 93 -8.76 -12.79 -5.16
C ALA A 93 -9.14 -11.60 -6.05
N ILE A 94 -8.60 -11.53 -7.27
CA ILE A 94 -8.96 -10.50 -8.26
C ILE A 94 -10.41 -10.69 -8.71
N GLU A 95 -10.81 -11.92 -9.03
CA GLU A 95 -12.20 -12.27 -9.39
C GLU A 95 -13.18 -11.85 -8.29
N LEU A 96 -12.84 -12.16 -7.02
CA LEU A 96 -13.63 -11.75 -5.86
C LEU A 96 -13.84 -10.23 -5.82
N ILE A 97 -12.78 -9.43 -6.02
CA ILE A 97 -12.90 -7.96 -6.06
C ILE A 97 -13.74 -7.49 -7.24
N ASN A 98 -13.59 -8.11 -8.42
CA ASN A 98 -14.37 -7.75 -9.60
C ASN A 98 -15.87 -8.02 -9.40
N ILE A 99 -16.24 -9.14 -8.76
CA ILE A 99 -17.62 -9.45 -8.39
C ILE A 99 -18.16 -8.37 -7.44
N LEU A 100 -17.37 -7.98 -6.43
CA LEU A 100 -17.81 -6.95 -5.47
C LEU A 100 -18.00 -5.59 -6.14
N ASN A 101 -17.11 -5.22 -7.07
CA ASN A 101 -17.23 -4.00 -7.86
C ASN A 101 -18.47 -4.04 -8.76
N SER A 102 -18.80 -5.18 -9.38
CA SER A 102 -20.01 -5.33 -10.20
C SER A 102 -21.31 -5.23 -9.41
N LYS A 103 -21.25 -5.50 -8.09
CA LYS A 103 -22.37 -5.30 -7.16
C LYS A 103 -22.42 -3.88 -6.58
N GLU A 104 -21.61 -2.96 -7.11
CA GLU A 104 -21.52 -1.56 -6.67
C GLU A 104 -21.24 -1.41 -5.16
N ILE A 105 -20.52 -2.37 -4.57
CA ILE A 105 -20.22 -2.32 -3.14
C ILE A 105 -19.23 -1.20 -2.89
N ASP A 106 -19.68 -0.23 -2.11
CA ASP A 106 -18.84 0.92 -1.80
C ASP A 106 -17.78 0.57 -0.74
N PHE A 107 -16.53 0.62 -1.18
CA PHE A 107 -15.35 0.53 -0.33
C PHE A 107 -14.73 1.91 -0.04
N SER A 108 -15.38 3.00 -0.43
CA SER A 108 -14.91 4.36 -0.19
C SER A 108 -14.61 4.60 1.29
N GLY A 109 -13.54 5.35 1.56
CA GLY A 109 -13.06 5.62 2.91
C GLY A 109 -12.41 4.42 3.64
N LYS A 110 -12.50 3.19 3.11
CA LYS A 110 -11.80 2.03 3.66
C LYS A 110 -10.41 1.89 3.04
N ASP A 111 -9.44 1.46 3.83
CA ASP A 111 -8.07 1.27 3.33
C ASP A 111 -8.03 0.10 2.31
N PRO A 112 -7.71 0.37 1.04
CA PRO A 112 -7.68 -0.64 -0.01
C PRO A 112 -6.66 -1.77 0.26
N LYS A 113 -5.59 -1.51 1.02
CA LYS A 113 -4.62 -2.54 1.42
C LYS A 113 -5.29 -3.63 2.27
N ILE A 114 -6.12 -3.22 3.22
CA ILE A 114 -6.77 -4.14 4.15
C ILE A 114 -7.84 -4.94 3.41
N ILE A 115 -8.53 -4.32 2.45
CA ILE A 115 -9.48 -5.01 1.59
C ILE A 115 -8.78 -6.06 0.72
N ALA A 116 -7.66 -5.70 0.09
CA ALA A 116 -6.84 -6.65 -0.67
C ALA A 116 -6.40 -7.85 0.17
N GLY A 117 -5.88 -7.61 1.38
CA GLY A 117 -5.52 -8.68 2.32
C GLY A 117 -6.71 -9.56 2.73
N ALA A 118 -7.88 -8.97 2.97
CA ALA A 118 -9.10 -9.71 3.29
C ALA A 118 -9.57 -10.56 2.10
N ALA A 119 -9.51 -10.03 0.87
CA ALA A 119 -9.84 -10.77 -0.34
C ALA A 119 -8.91 -11.97 -0.52
N ILE A 120 -7.59 -11.77 -0.39
CA ILE A 120 -6.60 -12.87 -0.42
C ILE A 120 -6.94 -13.95 0.61
N TYR A 121 -7.27 -13.58 1.85
CA TYR A 121 -7.63 -14.54 2.89
C TYR A 121 -8.86 -15.37 2.52
N ILE A 122 -9.90 -14.73 2.01
CA ILE A 122 -11.15 -15.40 1.65
C ILE A 122 -10.87 -16.35 0.49
N SER A 123 -10.19 -15.86 -0.55
CA SER A 123 -9.86 -16.66 -1.73
C SER A 123 -8.98 -17.86 -1.40
N SER A 124 -7.99 -17.73 -0.51
CA SER A 124 -7.17 -18.86 -0.08
C SER A 124 -8.01 -19.96 0.59
N ARG A 125 -9.05 -19.58 1.34
CA ARG A 125 -10.00 -20.55 1.92
C ARG A 125 -10.90 -21.20 0.88
N MET A 126 -11.31 -20.48 -0.15
CA MET A 126 -12.13 -21.03 -1.24
C MET A 126 -11.40 -22.11 -2.04
N ILE A 127 -10.07 -22.03 -2.15
CA ILE A 127 -9.24 -22.99 -2.88
C ILE A 127 -8.43 -23.91 -1.96
N ASN A 128 -8.80 -24.00 -0.68
CA ASN A 128 -8.20 -24.89 0.32
C ASN A 128 -6.68 -24.72 0.56
N ILE A 129 -6.16 -23.50 0.39
CA ILE A 129 -4.77 -23.17 0.74
C ILE A 129 -4.67 -22.74 2.21
N SER A 130 -3.69 -23.31 2.92
CA SER A 130 -3.37 -22.96 4.30
C SER A 130 -2.66 -21.60 4.40
N LEU A 131 -3.45 -20.53 4.43
CA LEU A 131 -2.98 -19.17 4.71
C LEU A 131 -3.61 -18.67 6.01
N THR A 132 -2.78 -18.25 6.96
CA THR A 132 -3.24 -17.77 8.27
C THR A 132 -3.43 -16.25 8.26
N GLN A 133 -4.31 -15.75 9.13
CA GLN A 133 -4.56 -14.31 9.22
C GLN A 133 -3.30 -13.57 9.69
N GLU A 134 -2.48 -14.18 10.54
CA GLU A 134 -1.22 -13.61 11.02
C GLU A 134 -0.24 -13.34 9.87
N LYS A 135 -0.14 -14.24 8.89
CA LYS A 135 0.70 -14.03 7.69
C LYS A 135 0.23 -12.80 6.91
N ILE A 136 -1.08 -12.65 6.73
CA ILE A 136 -1.66 -11.52 6.00
C ILE A 136 -1.45 -10.22 6.75
N ILE A 137 -1.66 -10.22 8.07
CA ILE A 137 -1.49 -9.04 8.92
C ILE A 137 -0.06 -8.51 8.85
N ARG A 138 0.94 -9.40 8.81
CA ARG A 138 2.35 -9.03 8.67
C ARG A 138 2.64 -8.28 7.37
N VAL A 139 2.10 -8.78 6.25
CA VAL A 139 2.30 -8.19 4.91
C VAL A 139 1.50 -6.89 4.72
N VAL A 140 0.23 -6.89 5.13
CA VAL A 140 -0.66 -5.72 5.03
C VAL A 140 -0.26 -4.62 6.03
N LYS A 141 0.48 -4.98 7.09
CA LYS A 141 0.86 -4.09 8.21
C LYS A 141 -0.36 -3.46 8.89
N SER A 142 -1.34 -4.31 9.21
CA SER A 142 -2.60 -3.92 9.89
C SER A 142 -2.74 -4.62 11.24
N THR A 143 -3.93 -4.61 11.83
CA THR A 143 -4.26 -5.39 13.04
C THR A 143 -5.28 -6.49 12.73
N LEU A 144 -5.34 -7.53 13.58
CA LEU A 144 -6.28 -8.64 13.42
C LEU A 144 -7.73 -8.16 13.38
N GLY A 145 -8.13 -7.28 14.30
CA GLY A 145 -9.50 -6.75 14.34
C GLY A 145 -9.88 -5.98 13.08
N THR A 146 -8.96 -5.19 12.53
CA THR A 146 -9.22 -4.45 11.28
C THR A 146 -9.35 -5.39 10.08
N LEU A 147 -8.50 -6.43 9.99
CA LEU A 147 -8.61 -7.45 8.95
C LEU A 147 -9.92 -8.23 9.05
N GLN A 148 -10.29 -8.67 10.26
CA GLN A 148 -11.52 -9.43 10.50
C GLN A 148 -12.78 -8.62 10.15
N ASN A 149 -12.79 -7.33 10.44
CA ASN A 149 -13.87 -6.46 10.02
C ASN A 149 -14.01 -6.43 8.49
N ARG A 150 -12.91 -6.34 7.74
CA ARG A 150 -12.96 -6.39 6.27
C ARG A 150 -13.36 -7.76 5.72
N ILE A 151 -12.95 -8.85 6.37
CA ILE A 151 -13.42 -10.19 6.02
C ILE A 151 -14.94 -10.28 6.20
N ARG A 152 -15.48 -9.77 7.32
CA ARG A 152 -16.92 -9.77 7.59
C ARG A 152 -17.68 -8.90 6.58
N ASP A 153 -17.15 -7.72 6.26
CA ASP A 153 -17.71 -6.83 5.25
C ASP A 153 -17.82 -7.54 3.89
N ILE A 154 -16.74 -8.16 3.42
CA ILE A 154 -16.74 -8.86 2.12
C ILE A 154 -17.73 -10.04 2.13
N LYS A 155 -17.70 -10.87 3.19
CA LYS A 155 -18.60 -12.03 3.29
C LYS A 155 -20.07 -11.64 3.28
N LYS A 156 -20.45 -10.56 3.98
CA LYS A 156 -21.83 -10.07 4.04
C LYS A 156 -22.39 -9.64 2.67
N ASN A 157 -21.53 -9.25 1.74
CA ASN A 157 -21.96 -8.81 0.41
C ASN A 157 -21.77 -9.89 -0.67
N LEU A 158 -21.17 -11.02 -0.31
CA LEU A 158 -21.00 -12.15 -1.22
C LEU A 158 -22.28 -12.98 -1.31
N TYR A 159 -22.86 -13.25 -0.14
CA TYR A 159 -24.14 -13.91 0.10
C TYR A 159 -25.22 -12.87 0.36
#